data_AF-A0A0D2ANV3-F1
#
_entry.id   AF-A0A0D2ANV3-F1
#
_cell.length_a   1.000
_cell.length_b   1.000
_cell.length_c   1.000
_cell.angle_alpha   90.00
_cell.angle_beta   90.00
_cell.angle_gamma   90.00
#
_symmetry.space_group_name_H-M   'P 1'
#
loop_
_entity.id
_entity.type
_entity.pdbx_description
1 polymer ?
#
loop_
_entity_poly.entity_id
_entity_poly.type
_entity_poly.pdbx_seq_one_letter_code
_entity_poly.pdbx_strand_id
1 'polypeptide(L)'
;MANETPLQAISGISMSLLIVSAAGWICLVPGLISVWSILVIKVLHILNSVCDELQAQSEKKKLDDRQRAENHARLFLKVEQELKSAIFRSEDLARANQVLTDEIGNLRATAERDLAVHNDALRQVAIRNLATALKLAISKKGLEKQLAQNKALKTCNAQLAGEIDAQKRRIRAFEVRTSYLEHEKESLKNEIESLEKKLDNERPGTRETISLELPENIALVNPLSLHPEAGGFTCIGLTQRNRRCQNRVALTEDANGQNAVRILQQMRSENDPKLFKMESLHALAKMMLCKRWHREGVHDNSTRIARGWVRDARETVKSQTRNWEREQYFVTSITNVV
;
A
#
# COMPACT_ATOMS: atom_id res chain seq x y z
N MET A 1 48.06 72.87 -32.93
CA MET A 1 49.41 72.27 -32.92
C MET A 1 50.09 72.74 -34.20
N ALA A 2 50.61 73.95 -34.31
CA ALA A 2 51.69 74.61 -33.55
C ALA A 2 53.05 73.94 -33.77
N ASN A 3 53.89 74.57 -34.61
CA ASN A 3 55.34 74.84 -34.47
C ASN A 3 55.95 75.00 -35.88
N GLU A 4 56.23 76.22 -36.33
CA GLU A 4 57.46 77.01 -36.11
C GLU A 4 58.52 76.79 -37.23
N THR A 5 58.74 77.85 -38.00
CA THR A 5 59.97 78.20 -38.77
C THR A 5 61.12 78.57 -37.77
N PRO A 6 62.31 79.16 -38.09
CA PRO A 6 62.94 79.65 -39.35
C PRO A 6 64.51 79.46 -39.42
N LEU A 7 65.19 80.16 -40.36
CA LEU A 7 66.57 80.76 -40.34
C LEU A 7 67.36 80.49 -41.66
N GLN A 8 67.60 81.52 -42.51
CA GLN A 8 68.72 82.51 -42.50
C GLN A 8 70.07 81.88 -42.89
N ALA A 9 71.07 82.52 -43.50
CA ALA A 9 71.29 83.77 -44.24
C ALA A 9 72.81 83.83 -44.46
N ILE A 10 73.33 84.14 -45.67
CA ILE A 10 74.64 84.79 -45.92
C ILE A 10 74.46 85.52 -47.28
N SER A 11 74.11 86.81 -47.32
CA SER A 11 74.99 87.99 -47.56
C SER A 11 76.01 87.76 -48.69
N GLY A 12 76.19 88.63 -49.69
CA GLY A 12 76.23 90.08 -49.67
C GLY A 12 77.68 90.54 -49.79
N ILE A 13 78.18 90.80 -51.00
CA ILE A 13 79.30 91.73 -51.26
C ILE A 13 78.98 92.53 -52.54
N SER A 14 78.67 93.81 -52.33
CA SER A 14 78.81 94.88 -53.31
C SER A 14 80.28 95.28 -53.45
N MET A 15 80.71 95.77 -54.61
CA MET A 15 81.36 97.08 -54.70
C MET A 15 81.60 97.48 -56.15
N SER A 16 81.13 98.69 -56.44
CA SER A 16 81.42 99.53 -57.60
C SER A 16 82.84 100.12 -57.51
N LEU A 17 83.23 100.85 -58.57
CA LEU A 17 84.38 101.78 -58.72
C LEU A 17 85.73 101.19 -59.14
N LEU A 18 86.12 101.41 -60.41
CA LEU A 18 87.06 102.49 -60.78
C LEU A 18 87.28 102.54 -62.30
N ILE A 19 86.81 103.64 -62.89
CA ILE A 19 87.27 104.23 -64.15
C ILE A 19 88.65 104.83 -63.88
N VAL A 20 89.73 104.47 -64.60
CA VAL A 20 90.87 105.36 -64.95
C VAL A 20 91.70 104.76 -66.11
N SER A 21 92.04 105.67 -67.04
CA SER A 21 93.13 105.73 -68.02
C SER A 21 93.25 104.74 -69.19
N ALA A 22 92.78 105.27 -70.31
CA ALA A 22 93.30 105.16 -71.66
C ALA A 22 94.82 104.97 -71.82
N ALA A 23 95.13 104.35 -72.97
CA ALA A 23 96.33 104.49 -73.79
C ALA A 23 97.62 103.83 -73.26
N GLY A 24 97.90 102.62 -73.77
CA GLY A 24 99.29 102.27 -74.06
C GLY A 24 99.74 100.82 -73.91
N TRP A 25 98.97 99.79 -74.28
CA TRP A 25 99.53 98.43 -74.39
C TRP A 25 98.93 97.60 -75.55
N ILE A 26 98.94 98.18 -76.76
CA ILE A 26 98.83 97.42 -78.02
C ILE A 26 100.26 97.03 -78.41
N CYS A 27 100.82 96.00 -77.78
CA CYS A 27 102.07 95.32 -78.22
C CYS A 27 102.44 94.03 -77.46
N LEU A 28 101.66 93.58 -76.46
CA LEU A 28 101.86 92.29 -75.75
C LEU A 28 100.64 91.34 -75.85
N VAL A 29 99.73 91.64 -76.78
CA VAL A 29 98.45 90.94 -76.94
C VAL A 29 98.59 89.50 -77.49
N PRO A 30 99.57 89.12 -78.34
CA PRO A 30 99.63 87.74 -78.85
C PRO A 30 100.09 86.69 -77.81
N GLY A 31 100.99 87.04 -76.90
CA GLY A 31 101.54 86.12 -75.89
C GLY A 31 100.58 85.83 -74.74
N LEU A 32 99.85 86.85 -74.28
CA LEU A 32 98.82 86.69 -73.25
C LEU A 32 97.60 85.95 -73.79
N ILE A 33 97.21 86.14 -75.06
CA ILE A 33 96.15 85.33 -75.70
C ILE A 33 96.58 83.86 -75.76
N SER A 34 97.83 83.54 -76.08
CA SER A 34 98.32 82.14 -76.10
C SER A 34 98.26 81.48 -74.71
N VAL A 35 98.75 82.15 -73.67
CA VAL A 35 98.71 81.62 -72.29
C VAL A 35 97.27 81.50 -71.78
N TRP A 36 96.41 82.49 -72.07
CA TRP A 36 94.99 82.42 -71.75
C TRP A 36 94.27 81.32 -72.53
N SER A 37 94.63 81.07 -73.79
CA SER A 37 94.06 79.98 -74.60
C SER A 37 94.39 78.62 -73.99
N ILE A 38 95.64 78.42 -73.58
CA ILE A 38 96.09 77.18 -72.92
C ILE A 38 95.40 77.03 -71.55
N LEU A 39 95.25 78.11 -70.79
CA LEU A 39 94.57 78.12 -69.50
C LEU A 39 93.08 77.77 -69.66
N VAL A 40 92.41 78.38 -70.65
CA VAL A 40 91.00 78.13 -70.97
C VAL A 40 90.80 76.69 -71.44
N ILE A 41 91.69 76.16 -72.29
CA ILE A 41 91.63 74.75 -72.72
C ILE A 41 91.81 73.81 -71.52
N LYS A 42 92.75 74.08 -70.61
CA LYS A 42 92.93 73.27 -69.39
C LYS A 42 91.73 73.35 -68.45
N VAL A 43 91.15 74.54 -68.26
CA VAL A 43 89.96 74.74 -67.43
C VAL A 43 88.75 74.04 -68.06
N LEU A 44 88.56 74.13 -69.38
CA LEU A 44 87.52 73.40 -70.10
C LEU A 44 87.70 71.88 -70.00
N HIS A 45 88.94 71.39 -70.05
CA HIS A 45 89.22 69.97 -69.90
C HIS A 45 88.91 69.48 -68.48
N ILE A 46 89.26 70.25 -67.46
CA ILE A 46 88.92 69.97 -66.05
C ILE A 46 87.40 70.02 -65.85
N LEU A 47 86.72 71.04 -66.38
CA LEU A 47 85.26 71.16 -66.29
C LEU A 47 84.55 70.00 -66.99
N ASN A 48 85.02 69.56 -68.17
CA ASN A 48 84.51 68.36 -68.83
C ASN A 48 84.74 67.11 -67.96
N SER A 49 85.94 66.94 -67.39
CA SER A 49 86.24 65.80 -66.51
C SER A 49 85.36 65.79 -65.25
N VAL A 50 85.09 66.95 -64.66
CA VAL A 50 84.20 67.08 -63.49
C VAL A 50 82.74 66.85 -63.88
N CYS A 51 82.30 67.34 -65.05
CA CYS A 51 80.98 67.04 -65.59
C CYS A 51 80.78 65.55 -65.85
N ASP A 52 81.78 64.87 -66.45
CA ASP A 52 81.76 63.43 -66.70
C ASP A 52 81.72 62.64 -65.38
N GLU A 53 82.47 63.07 -64.36
CA GLU A 53 82.46 62.44 -63.04
C GLU A 53 81.14 62.66 -62.30
N LEU A 54 80.55 63.86 -62.36
CA LEU A 54 79.23 64.16 -61.81
C LEU A 54 78.12 63.39 -62.54
N GLN A 55 78.23 63.21 -63.86
CA GLN A 55 77.30 62.41 -64.63
C GLN A 55 77.42 60.92 -64.27
N ALA A 56 78.64 60.40 -64.14
CA ALA A 56 78.88 59.02 -63.69
C ALA A 56 78.37 58.78 -62.25
N GLN A 57 78.54 59.73 -61.32
CA GLN A 57 77.98 59.64 -59.97
C GLN A 57 76.45 59.69 -59.98
N SER A 58 75.84 60.53 -60.84
CA SER A 58 74.40 60.62 -61.01
C SER A 58 73.80 59.32 -61.58
N GLU A 59 74.46 58.73 -62.58
CA GLU A 59 74.05 57.45 -63.16
C GLU A 59 74.22 56.30 -62.16
N LYS A 60 75.33 56.26 -61.41
CA LYS A 60 75.53 55.31 -60.32
C LYS A 60 74.45 55.42 -59.25
N LYS A 61 74.10 56.64 -58.83
CA LYS A 61 73.02 56.87 -57.87
C LYS A 61 71.66 56.39 -58.41
N LYS A 62 71.35 56.67 -59.68
CA LYS A 62 70.12 56.16 -60.32
C LYS A 62 70.09 54.64 -60.39
N LEU A 63 71.24 54.00 -60.65
CA LEU A 63 71.36 52.54 -60.65
C LEU A 63 71.16 51.96 -59.26
N ASP A 64 71.81 52.54 -58.24
CA ASP A 64 71.65 52.14 -56.83
C ASP A 64 70.18 52.31 -56.38
N ASP A 65 69.53 53.42 -56.76
CA ASP A 65 68.12 53.68 -56.45
C ASP A 65 67.19 52.69 -57.16
N ARG A 66 67.46 52.34 -58.42
CA ARG A 66 66.74 51.27 -59.13
C ARG A 66 66.93 49.91 -58.46
N GLN A 67 68.16 49.57 -58.09
CA GLN A 67 68.48 48.30 -57.44
C GLN A 67 67.84 48.22 -56.04
N ARG A 68 67.80 49.33 -55.29
CA ARG A 68 67.04 49.42 -54.03
C ARG A 68 65.55 49.24 -54.26
N ALA A 69 64.98 49.88 -55.28
CA ALA A 69 63.57 49.72 -55.62
C ALA A 69 63.24 48.28 -56.02
N GLU A 70 64.09 47.63 -56.82
CA GLU A 70 63.95 46.21 -57.18
C GLU A 70 64.06 45.29 -55.96
N ASN A 71 65.03 45.53 -55.08
CA ASN A 71 65.19 44.76 -53.84
C ASN A 71 63.98 44.95 -52.91
N HIS A 72 63.46 46.17 -52.78
CA HIS A 72 62.24 46.45 -52.03
C HIS A 72 61.02 45.74 -52.64
N ALA A 73 60.88 45.75 -53.97
CA ALA A 73 59.80 45.04 -54.65
C ALA A 73 59.89 43.53 -54.43
N ARG A 74 61.09 42.94 -54.49
CA ARG A 74 61.31 41.51 -54.19
C ARG A 74 60.99 41.17 -52.74
N LEU A 75 61.41 42.01 -51.78
CA LEU A 75 61.08 41.82 -50.37
C LEU A 75 59.57 41.90 -50.14
N PHE A 76 58.89 42.86 -50.75
CA PHE A 76 57.43 43.00 -50.65
C PHE A 76 56.70 41.76 -51.17
N LEU A 77 57.09 41.26 -52.35
CA LEU A 77 56.52 40.04 -52.92
C LEU A 77 56.75 38.83 -52.01
N LYS A 78 57.95 38.70 -51.42
CA LYS A 78 58.26 37.61 -50.48
C LYS A 78 57.37 37.69 -49.23
N VAL A 79 57.23 38.88 -48.64
CA VAL A 79 56.35 39.10 -47.47
C VAL A 79 54.89 38.83 -47.80
N GLU A 80 54.41 39.26 -48.97
CA GLU A 80 53.04 38.99 -49.42
C GLU A 80 52.79 37.49 -49.58
N GLN A 81 53.75 36.76 -50.16
CA GLN A 81 53.65 35.30 -50.32
C GLN A 81 53.70 34.58 -48.97
N GLU A 82 54.56 35.00 -48.05
CA GLU A 82 54.62 34.47 -46.68
C GLU A 82 53.32 34.73 -45.93
N LEU A 83 52.75 35.93 -46.04
CA LEU A 83 51.46 36.28 -45.43
C LEU A 83 50.32 35.43 -45.99
N LYS A 84 50.23 35.26 -47.31
CA LYS A 84 49.23 34.38 -47.95
C LYS A 84 49.38 32.93 -47.47
N SER A 85 50.61 32.43 -47.35
CA SER A 85 50.87 31.08 -46.82
C SER A 85 50.48 30.93 -45.34
N ALA A 86 50.64 31.99 -44.54
CA ALA A 86 50.26 32.02 -43.13
C ALA A 86 48.74 32.05 -42.97
N ILE A 87 48.04 32.85 -43.79
CA ILE A 87 46.57 32.88 -43.83
C ILE A 87 46.02 31.51 -44.18
N PHE A 88 46.53 30.86 -45.24
CA PHE A 88 46.09 29.53 -45.64
C PHE A 88 46.27 28.48 -44.51
N ARG A 89 47.43 28.49 -43.84
CA ARG A 89 47.67 27.61 -42.67
C ARG A 89 46.73 27.92 -41.51
N SER A 90 46.40 29.19 -41.27
CA SER A 90 45.44 29.59 -40.24
C SER A 90 44.02 29.10 -40.56
N GLU A 91 43.61 29.14 -41.83
CA GLU A 91 42.31 28.62 -42.27
C GLU A 91 42.24 27.09 -42.14
N ASP A 92 43.31 26.38 -42.50
CA ASP A 92 43.40 24.92 -42.30
C ASP A 92 43.30 24.54 -40.82
N LEU A 93 43.99 25.27 -39.94
CA LEU A 93 43.89 25.08 -38.50
C LEU A 93 42.48 25.37 -37.97
N ALA A 94 41.83 26.42 -38.47
CA ALA A 94 40.45 26.73 -38.12
C ALA A 94 39.49 25.61 -38.55
N ARG A 95 39.65 25.08 -39.77
CA ARG A 95 38.88 23.93 -40.26
C ARG A 95 39.11 22.69 -39.39
N ALA A 96 40.35 22.38 -39.05
CA ALA A 96 40.68 21.25 -38.17
C ALA A 96 40.06 21.40 -36.77
N ASN A 97 40.14 22.60 -36.17
CA ASN A 97 39.52 22.89 -34.88
C ASN A 97 37.99 22.75 -34.92
N GLN A 98 37.35 23.14 -36.02
CA GLN A 98 35.91 22.95 -36.19
C GLN A 98 35.54 21.46 -36.22
N VAL A 99 36.25 20.65 -37.02
CA VAL A 99 36.03 19.20 -37.10
C VAL A 99 36.19 18.54 -35.72
N LEU A 100 37.25 18.88 -34.98
CA LEU A 100 37.46 18.37 -33.63
C LEU A 100 36.35 18.80 -32.66
N THR A 101 35.86 20.03 -32.79
CA THR A 101 34.76 20.53 -31.96
C THR A 101 33.46 19.75 -32.23
N ASP A 102 33.16 19.50 -33.50
CA ASP A 102 32.00 18.71 -33.91
C ASP A 102 32.12 17.25 -33.44
N GLU A 103 33.31 16.66 -33.54
CA GLU A 103 33.59 15.31 -33.06
C GLU A 103 33.45 15.20 -31.54
N ILE A 104 33.99 16.16 -30.79
CA ILE A 104 33.81 16.23 -29.32
C ILE A 104 32.32 16.39 -28.98
N GLY A 105 31.57 17.20 -29.73
CA GLY A 105 30.13 17.36 -29.56
C GLY A 105 29.38 16.04 -29.77
N ASN A 106 29.69 15.31 -30.84
CA ASN A 106 29.09 14.02 -31.15
C ASN A 106 29.43 12.94 -30.11
N LEU A 107 30.67 12.90 -29.63
CA LEU A 107 31.09 11.99 -28.56
C LEU A 107 30.37 12.30 -27.25
N ARG A 108 30.22 13.57 -26.87
CA ARG A 108 29.44 13.99 -25.68
C ARG A 108 27.99 13.58 -25.80
N ALA A 109 27.34 13.86 -26.93
CA ALA A 109 25.95 13.48 -27.16
C ALA A 109 25.73 11.97 -27.13
N THR A 110 26.72 11.19 -27.57
CA THR A 110 26.68 9.72 -27.49
C THR A 110 26.84 9.24 -26.05
N ALA A 111 27.81 9.77 -25.31
CA ALA A 111 28.02 9.44 -23.90
C ALA A 111 26.80 9.80 -23.03
N GLU A 112 26.14 10.93 -23.28
CA GLU A 112 24.91 11.33 -22.59
C GLU A 112 23.74 10.38 -22.87
N ARG A 113 23.60 9.93 -24.14
CA ARG A 113 22.60 8.92 -24.51
C ARG A 113 22.87 7.58 -23.82
N ASP A 114 24.12 7.11 -23.81
CA ASP A 114 24.48 5.85 -23.15
C ASP A 114 24.26 5.93 -21.64
N LEU A 115 24.59 7.05 -21.02
CA LEU A 115 24.32 7.31 -19.60
C LEU A 115 22.82 7.29 -19.30
N ALA A 116 21.99 7.89 -20.16
CA ALA A 116 20.54 7.85 -20.01
C ALA A 116 19.99 6.43 -20.10
N VAL A 117 20.44 5.64 -21.09
CA VAL A 117 20.05 4.23 -21.25
C VAL A 117 20.46 3.40 -20.03
N HIS A 118 21.69 3.58 -19.54
CA HIS A 118 22.15 2.88 -18.34
C HIS A 118 21.36 3.27 -17.08
N ASN A 119 21.05 4.54 -16.89
CA ASN A 119 20.24 5.01 -15.76
C ASN A 119 18.83 4.43 -15.80
N ASP A 120 18.20 4.36 -16.97
CA ASP A 120 16.89 3.75 -17.12
C ASP A 120 16.92 2.24 -16.90
N ALA A 121 17.96 1.54 -17.36
CA ALA A 121 18.16 0.12 -17.07
C ALA A 121 18.32 -0.12 -15.54
N LEU A 122 19.10 0.71 -14.85
CA LEU A 122 19.26 0.63 -13.39
C LEU A 122 17.94 0.88 -12.66
N ARG A 123 17.15 1.87 -13.10
CA ARG A 123 15.81 2.14 -12.55
C ARG A 123 14.88 0.94 -12.73
N GLN A 124 14.87 0.31 -13.91
CA GLN A 124 14.05 -0.87 -14.16
C GLN A 124 14.46 -2.06 -13.26
N VAL A 125 15.77 -2.27 -13.07
CA VAL A 125 16.27 -3.32 -12.16
C VAL A 125 15.85 -3.03 -10.72
N ALA A 126 15.97 -1.77 -10.26
CA ALA A 126 15.53 -1.37 -8.93
C ALA A 126 14.02 -1.62 -8.72
N ILE A 127 13.18 -1.28 -9.70
CA ILE A 127 11.73 -1.52 -9.66
C ILE A 127 11.43 -3.03 -9.57
N ARG A 128 12.10 -3.87 -10.37
CA ARG A 128 11.92 -5.34 -10.32
C ARG A 128 12.34 -5.93 -8.97
N ASN A 129 13.44 -5.44 -8.40
CA ASN A 129 13.92 -5.89 -7.09
C ASN A 129 12.93 -5.51 -5.98
N LEU A 130 12.40 -4.28 -6.00
CA LEU A 130 11.36 -3.85 -5.05
C LEU A 130 10.07 -4.66 -5.19
N ALA A 131 9.62 -4.92 -6.42
CA ALA A 131 8.44 -5.76 -6.66
C ALA A 131 8.63 -7.19 -6.14
N THR A 132 9.82 -7.75 -6.30
CA THR A 132 10.17 -9.09 -5.80
C THR A 132 10.22 -9.11 -4.27
N ALA A 133 10.83 -8.10 -3.65
CA ALA A 133 10.86 -7.96 -2.19
C ALA A 133 9.44 -7.83 -1.60
N LEU A 134 8.56 -7.06 -2.25
CA LEU A 134 7.16 -6.92 -1.84
C LEU A 134 6.41 -8.26 -1.93
N LYS A 135 6.58 -9.01 -3.02
CA LYS A 135 5.98 -10.35 -3.17
C LYS A 135 6.44 -11.31 -2.07
N LEU A 136 7.74 -11.30 -1.75
CA LEU A 136 8.29 -12.11 -0.67
C LEU A 136 7.72 -11.71 0.70
N ALA A 137 7.58 -10.42 0.98
CA ALA A 137 7.00 -9.92 2.22
C ALA A 137 5.52 -10.34 2.39
N ILE A 138 4.72 -10.26 1.32
CA ILE A 138 3.32 -10.73 1.32
C ILE A 138 3.26 -12.23 1.57
N SER A 139 4.09 -13.03 0.89
CA SER A 139 4.17 -14.48 1.08
C SER A 139 4.55 -14.85 2.51
N LYS A 140 5.57 -14.19 3.09
CA LYS A 140 5.99 -14.38 4.48
C LYS A 140 4.86 -14.13 5.46
N LYS A 141 4.13 -13.01 5.31
CA LYS A 141 2.96 -12.70 6.16
C LYS A 141 1.85 -13.75 6.02
N GLY A 142 1.65 -14.27 4.81
CA GLY A 142 0.73 -15.39 4.56
C GLY A 142 1.12 -16.67 5.30
N LEU A 143 2.40 -17.05 5.23
CA LEU A 143 2.96 -18.21 5.95
C LEU A 143 2.88 -18.05 7.47
N GLU A 144 3.18 -16.86 7.99
CA GLU A 144 3.04 -16.56 9.43
C GLU A 144 1.59 -16.71 9.91
N LYS A 145 0.62 -16.26 9.11
CA LYS A 145 -0.81 -16.47 9.39
C LYS A 145 -1.19 -17.94 9.38
N GLN A 146 -0.70 -18.72 8.41
CA GLN A 146 -0.94 -20.17 8.35
C GLN A 146 -0.31 -20.89 9.55
N LEU A 147 0.90 -20.50 9.95
CA LEU A 147 1.58 -21.06 11.12
C LEU A 147 0.79 -20.77 12.41
N ALA A 148 0.28 -19.55 12.58
CA ALA A 148 -0.56 -19.19 13.71
C ALA A 148 -1.87 -20.00 13.73
N GLN A 149 -2.52 -20.20 12.58
CA GLN A 149 -3.70 -21.05 12.45
C GLN A 149 -3.40 -22.51 12.80
N ASN A 150 -2.29 -23.07 12.32
CA ASN A 150 -1.88 -24.43 12.67
C ASN A 150 -1.59 -24.61 14.17
N LYS A 151 -0.97 -23.60 14.82
CA LYS A 151 -0.78 -23.62 16.27
C LYS A 151 -2.13 -23.59 17.02
N ALA A 152 -3.08 -22.78 16.57
CA ALA A 152 -4.42 -22.72 17.15
C ALA A 152 -5.17 -24.05 16.99
N LEU A 153 -5.14 -24.65 15.80
CA LEU A 153 -5.75 -25.96 15.53
C LEU A 153 -5.11 -27.06 16.38
N LYS A 154 -3.77 -27.07 16.53
CA LYS A 154 -3.08 -28.04 17.40
C LYS A 154 -3.54 -27.93 18.86
N THR A 155 -3.76 -26.70 19.34
CA THR A 155 -4.25 -26.46 20.71
C THR A 155 -5.70 -26.92 20.86
N CYS A 156 -6.56 -26.61 19.89
CA CYS A 156 -7.96 -27.08 19.87
C CYS A 156 -8.06 -28.61 19.84
N ASN A 157 -7.24 -29.27 19.02
CA ASN A 157 -7.18 -30.74 18.96
C ASN A 157 -6.73 -31.35 20.29
N ALA A 158 -5.76 -30.73 20.98
CA ALA A 158 -5.34 -31.18 22.30
C ALA A 158 -6.46 -31.03 23.36
N GLN A 159 -7.23 -29.94 23.30
CA GLN A 159 -8.40 -29.74 24.17
C GLN A 159 -9.48 -30.80 23.92
N LEU A 160 -9.84 -31.03 22.65
CA LEU A 160 -10.82 -32.05 22.26
C LEU A 160 -10.37 -33.45 22.68
N ALA A 161 -9.09 -33.79 22.53
CA ALA A 161 -8.55 -35.06 23.03
C ALA A 161 -8.74 -35.19 24.55
N GLY A 162 -8.47 -34.12 25.31
CA GLY A 162 -8.73 -34.09 26.75
C GLY A 162 -10.20 -34.26 27.13
N GLU A 163 -11.12 -33.65 26.37
CA GLU A 163 -12.56 -33.82 26.56
C GLU A 163 -13.02 -35.25 26.26
N ILE A 164 -12.51 -35.87 25.19
CA ILE A 164 -12.79 -37.27 24.85
C ILE A 164 -12.32 -38.19 25.98
N ASP A 165 -11.13 -37.96 26.54
CA ASP A 165 -10.63 -38.76 27.66
C ASP A 165 -11.42 -38.53 28.95
N ALA A 166 -11.94 -37.32 29.17
CA ALA A 166 -12.85 -37.04 30.27
C ALA A 166 -14.21 -37.76 30.08
N GLN A 167 -14.77 -37.77 28.86
CA GLN A 167 -16.00 -38.50 28.56
C GLN A 167 -15.82 -40.01 28.71
N LYS A 168 -14.72 -40.58 28.19
CA LYS A 168 -14.38 -42.01 28.37
C LYS A 168 -14.29 -42.40 29.85
N ARG A 169 -13.77 -41.51 30.71
CA ARG A 169 -13.74 -41.73 32.17
C ARG A 169 -15.15 -41.71 32.78
N ARG A 170 -16.02 -40.79 32.34
CA ARG A 170 -17.42 -40.74 32.80
C ARG A 170 -18.19 -41.99 32.39
N ILE A 171 -18.04 -42.44 31.15
CA ILE A 171 -18.69 -43.67 30.66
C ILE A 171 -18.27 -44.87 31.51
N ARG A 172 -16.96 -45.04 31.75
CA ARG A 172 -16.46 -46.10 32.64
C ARG A 172 -17.03 -46.03 34.06
N ALA A 173 -17.17 -44.83 34.62
CA ALA A 173 -17.80 -44.66 35.94
C ALA A 173 -19.29 -45.06 35.93
N PHE A 174 -20.02 -44.74 34.85
CA PHE A 174 -21.40 -45.18 34.68
C PHE A 174 -21.51 -46.70 34.52
N GLU A 175 -20.65 -47.33 33.71
CA GLU A 175 -20.60 -48.79 33.54
C GLU A 175 -20.41 -49.52 34.87
N VAL A 176 -19.46 -49.06 35.70
CA VAL A 176 -19.24 -49.60 37.06
C VAL A 176 -20.50 -49.45 37.92
N ARG A 177 -21.17 -48.29 37.87
CA ARG A 177 -22.40 -48.07 38.66
C ARG A 177 -23.55 -48.95 38.17
N THR A 178 -23.71 -49.12 36.87
CA THR A 178 -24.74 -50.00 36.29
C THR A 178 -24.51 -51.45 36.70
N SER A 179 -23.26 -51.94 36.62
CA SER A 179 -22.90 -53.28 37.07
C SER A 179 -23.19 -53.50 38.55
N TYR A 180 -22.90 -52.51 39.41
CA TYR A 180 -23.27 -52.56 40.83
C TYR A 180 -24.79 -52.67 41.04
N LEU A 181 -25.58 -51.84 40.34
CA LEU A 181 -27.04 -51.83 40.46
C LEU A 181 -27.66 -53.13 39.93
N GLU A 182 -27.09 -53.75 38.90
CA GLU A 182 -27.51 -55.06 38.41
C GLU A 182 -27.27 -56.15 39.45
N HIS A 183 -26.10 -56.15 40.11
CA HIS A 183 -25.82 -57.07 41.20
C HIS A 183 -26.76 -56.86 42.40
N GLU A 184 -27.04 -55.61 42.77
CA GLU A 184 -27.98 -55.26 43.85
C GLU A 184 -29.41 -55.71 43.51
N LYS A 185 -29.85 -55.50 42.27
CA LYS A 185 -31.16 -55.98 41.79
C LYS A 185 -31.26 -57.51 41.87
N GLU A 186 -30.23 -58.25 41.46
CA GLU A 186 -30.23 -59.71 41.52
C GLU A 186 -30.24 -60.21 42.98
N SER A 187 -29.49 -59.55 43.88
CA SER A 187 -29.53 -59.84 45.31
C SER A 187 -30.94 -59.65 45.90
N LEU A 188 -31.59 -58.51 45.60
CA LEU A 188 -32.95 -58.22 46.06
C LEU A 188 -33.98 -59.18 45.46
N LYS A 189 -33.82 -59.58 44.20
CA LYS A 189 -34.69 -60.57 43.56
C LYS A 189 -34.60 -61.92 44.27
N ASN A 190 -33.39 -62.39 44.58
CA ASN A 190 -33.18 -63.61 45.35
C ASN A 190 -33.79 -63.52 46.76
N GLU A 191 -33.74 -62.34 47.40
CA GLU A 191 -34.37 -62.10 48.70
C GLU A 191 -35.91 -62.14 48.61
N ILE A 192 -36.51 -61.50 47.60
CA ILE A 192 -37.96 -61.55 47.34
C ILE A 192 -38.39 -63.00 47.08
N GLU A 193 -37.71 -63.75 46.22
CA GLU A 193 -38.04 -65.16 45.95
C GLU A 193 -37.95 -66.02 47.22
N SER A 194 -36.98 -65.73 48.10
CA SER A 194 -36.91 -66.39 49.41
C SER A 194 -38.07 -66.01 50.33
N LEU A 195 -38.53 -64.75 50.32
CA LEU A 195 -39.65 -64.28 51.12
C LEU A 195 -40.99 -64.80 50.59
N GLU A 196 -41.19 -64.85 49.27
CA GLU A 196 -42.40 -65.42 48.67
C GLU A 196 -42.53 -66.91 48.98
N LYS A 197 -41.44 -67.68 48.91
CA LYS A 197 -41.45 -69.08 49.37
C LYS A 197 -41.80 -69.23 50.85
N LYS A 198 -41.39 -68.29 51.71
CA LYS A 198 -41.81 -68.28 53.12
C LYS A 198 -43.29 -67.92 53.26
N LEU A 199 -43.78 -66.96 52.50
CA LEU A 199 -45.17 -66.50 52.51
C LEU A 199 -46.16 -67.56 52.01
N ASP A 200 -45.81 -68.28 50.93
CA ASP A 200 -46.63 -69.38 50.39
C ASP A 200 -46.74 -70.56 51.35
N ASN A 201 -45.75 -70.74 52.25
CA ASN A 201 -45.85 -71.70 53.34
C ASN A 201 -46.76 -71.22 54.49
N GLU A 202 -47.06 -69.93 54.59
CA GLU A 202 -47.85 -69.33 55.68
C GLU A 202 -49.28 -68.94 55.29
N ARG A 203 -49.65 -68.89 54.00
CA ARG A 203 -51.00 -68.46 53.59
C ARG A 203 -51.54 -69.17 52.33
N PRO A 204 -52.42 -70.18 52.46
CA PRO A 204 -53.16 -70.70 51.33
C PRO A 204 -54.37 -69.79 51.05
N GLY A 205 -54.32 -69.02 49.97
CA GLY A 205 -55.52 -68.48 49.31
C GLY A 205 -55.62 -66.94 49.24
N THR A 206 -56.01 -66.49 48.04
CA THR A 206 -56.46 -65.13 47.64
C THR A 206 -55.41 -64.03 47.53
N ARG A 207 -54.86 -63.86 46.31
CA ARG A 207 -54.23 -62.61 45.82
C ARG A 207 -55.23 -61.94 44.87
N GLU A 208 -55.82 -60.83 45.29
CA GLU A 208 -56.57 -59.92 44.41
C GLU A 208 -55.60 -58.91 43.78
N THR A 209 -55.57 -58.88 42.45
CA THR A 209 -54.74 -57.96 41.65
C THR A 209 -55.52 -56.68 41.36
N ILE A 210 -55.13 -55.56 41.96
CA ILE A 210 -55.67 -54.23 41.62
C ILE A 210 -54.79 -53.63 40.52
N SER A 211 -55.32 -53.56 39.30
CA SER A 211 -54.69 -52.91 38.14
C SER A 211 -55.08 -51.43 38.11
N LEU A 212 -54.12 -50.52 38.23
CA LEU A 212 -54.32 -49.08 38.07
C LEU A 212 -53.96 -48.66 36.64
N GLU A 213 -54.97 -48.47 35.79
CA GLU A 213 -54.82 -47.84 34.48
C GLU A 213 -54.75 -46.30 34.61
N LEU A 214 -53.82 -45.68 33.87
CA LEU A 214 -53.55 -44.25 33.91
C LEU A 214 -54.49 -43.49 32.93
N PRO A 215 -55.14 -42.36 33.31
CA PRO A 215 -56.01 -41.62 32.40
C PRO A 215 -55.25 -40.86 31.30
N GLU A 216 -55.81 -40.89 30.09
CA GLU A 216 -55.26 -40.31 28.85
C GLU A 216 -55.33 -38.77 28.78
N ASN A 217 -56.09 -38.13 29.67
CA ASN A 217 -56.36 -36.69 29.63
C ASN A 217 -55.93 -35.98 30.93
N ILE A 218 -55.23 -34.85 30.80
CA ILE A 218 -54.66 -34.08 31.93
C ILE A 218 -55.34 -32.71 32.01
N ALA A 219 -55.92 -32.41 33.18
CA ALA A 219 -56.44 -31.09 33.51
C ALA A 219 -55.29 -30.16 33.93
N LEU A 220 -55.14 -29.03 33.25
CA LEU A 220 -54.25 -27.95 33.72
C LEU A 220 -55.08 -27.01 34.61
N VAL A 221 -54.61 -26.81 35.83
CA VAL A 221 -55.33 -26.05 36.87
C VAL A 221 -55.31 -24.53 36.65
N ASN A 222 -54.58 -24.04 35.65
CA ASN A 222 -54.72 -22.66 35.21
C ASN A 222 -54.61 -22.61 33.70
N PRO A 223 -55.62 -22.09 32.98
CA PRO A 223 -55.38 -21.67 31.62
C PRO A 223 -54.25 -20.64 31.67
N LEU A 224 -53.40 -20.61 30.66
CA LEU A 224 -52.36 -19.59 30.46
C LEU A 224 -52.92 -18.14 30.35
N SER A 225 -54.17 -17.92 30.77
CA SER A 225 -54.93 -16.68 30.80
C SER A 225 -54.50 -15.69 31.88
N LEU A 226 -53.55 -16.02 32.76
CA LEU A 226 -53.03 -15.09 33.79
C LEU A 226 -51.79 -14.29 33.37
N HIS A 227 -51.36 -14.38 32.11
CA HIS A 227 -50.40 -13.41 31.55
C HIS A 227 -50.87 -12.82 30.21
N PRO A 228 -51.95 -12.03 30.17
CA PRO A 228 -52.28 -11.19 29.02
C PRO A 228 -52.05 -9.72 29.35
N GLU A 229 -50.90 -9.36 29.90
CA GLU A 229 -50.52 -7.93 29.99
C GLU A 229 -49.20 -7.72 29.25
N ALA A 230 -49.33 -7.03 28.10
CA ALA A 230 -48.29 -6.63 27.15
C ALA A 230 -47.83 -7.68 26.11
N GLY A 231 -48.71 -8.01 25.16
CA GLY A 231 -48.36 -8.13 23.74
C GLY A 231 -47.41 -9.24 23.28
N GLY A 232 -47.10 -10.24 24.12
CA GLY A 232 -46.21 -11.35 23.72
C GLY A 232 -45.98 -12.42 24.79
N PHE A 233 -45.41 -13.56 24.39
CA PHE A 233 -44.93 -14.61 25.32
C PHE A 233 -43.44 -14.44 25.61
N THR A 234 -43.02 -14.61 26.87
CA THR A 234 -41.60 -14.67 27.20
C THR A 234 -41.08 -16.10 26.96
N CYS A 235 -39.95 -16.24 26.26
CA CYS A 235 -39.35 -17.54 25.96
C CYS A 235 -39.13 -18.38 27.24
N ILE A 236 -39.55 -19.64 27.20
CA ILE A 236 -39.51 -20.56 28.37
C ILE A 236 -38.16 -21.30 28.47
N GLY A 237 -37.28 -21.14 27.48
CA GLY A 237 -35.94 -21.73 27.49
C GLY A 237 -35.06 -21.21 28.64
N LEU A 238 -34.47 -22.13 29.40
CA LEU A 238 -33.47 -21.83 30.44
C LEU A 238 -32.08 -21.90 29.84
N THR A 239 -31.40 -20.76 29.68
CA THR A 239 -30.00 -20.71 29.21
C THR A 239 -29.11 -21.71 29.99
N GLN A 240 -27.95 -22.10 29.42
CA GLN A 240 -26.99 -22.99 30.10
C GLN A 240 -26.58 -22.54 31.53
N ARG A 241 -26.77 -21.26 31.87
CA ARG A 241 -26.56 -20.70 33.21
C ARG A 241 -27.83 -20.65 34.07
N ASN A 242 -28.83 -21.45 33.75
CA ASN A 242 -30.13 -21.52 34.42
C ASN A 242 -30.93 -20.21 34.47
N ARG A 243 -30.63 -19.24 33.57
CA ARG A 243 -31.39 -17.99 33.47
C ARG A 243 -32.50 -18.12 32.43
N ARG A 244 -33.71 -17.65 32.75
CA ARG A 244 -34.84 -17.58 31.81
C ARG A 244 -34.48 -16.69 30.62
N CYS A 245 -34.79 -17.14 29.40
CA CYS A 245 -34.63 -16.33 28.21
C CYS A 245 -35.64 -15.18 28.23
N GLN A 246 -35.16 -13.94 28.37
CA GLN A 246 -36.02 -12.75 28.43
C GLN A 246 -36.52 -12.29 27.05
N ASN A 247 -36.25 -13.02 25.97
CA ASN A 247 -36.77 -12.67 24.66
C ASN A 247 -38.29 -12.84 24.67
N ARG A 248 -39.01 -11.73 24.53
CA ARG A 248 -40.44 -11.70 24.29
C ARG A 248 -40.69 -11.96 22.80
N VAL A 249 -41.52 -12.96 22.52
CA VAL A 249 -42.10 -13.19 21.19
C VAL A 249 -43.41 -12.42 21.17
N ALA A 250 -43.47 -11.32 20.42
CA ALA A 250 -44.67 -10.51 20.31
C ALA A 250 -45.79 -11.30 19.61
N LEU A 251 -46.99 -11.29 20.20
CA LEU A 251 -48.14 -12.11 19.76
C LEU A 251 -48.94 -11.46 18.62
N THR A 252 -48.73 -10.18 18.37
CA THR A 252 -49.63 -9.36 17.55
C THR A 252 -49.09 -8.99 16.16
N GLU A 253 -47.83 -9.32 15.82
CA GLU A 253 -47.23 -8.91 14.53
C GLU A 253 -46.68 -10.06 13.67
N ASP A 254 -46.36 -11.22 14.25
CA ASP A 254 -45.83 -12.37 13.51
C ASP A 254 -46.90 -13.44 13.26
N ALA A 255 -46.90 -14.07 12.07
CA ALA A 255 -47.80 -15.18 11.69
C ALA A 255 -47.81 -16.37 12.68
N ASN A 256 -46.76 -16.50 13.50
CA ASN A 256 -46.65 -17.49 14.56
C ASN A 256 -47.51 -17.14 15.81
N GLY A 257 -47.73 -15.86 16.10
CA GLY A 257 -48.52 -15.40 17.23
C GLY A 257 -50.02 -15.62 17.02
N GLN A 258 -50.52 -15.33 15.82
CA GLN A 258 -51.91 -15.64 15.44
C GLN A 258 -52.16 -17.16 15.39
N ASN A 259 -51.18 -17.95 14.95
CA ASN A 259 -51.24 -19.41 15.06
C ASN A 259 -51.27 -19.90 16.51
N ALA A 260 -50.58 -19.23 17.43
CA ALA A 260 -50.57 -19.60 18.86
C ALA A 260 -51.94 -19.41 19.48
N VAL A 261 -52.57 -18.26 19.19
CA VAL A 261 -53.92 -17.93 19.62
C VAL A 261 -54.93 -18.89 19.01
N ARG A 262 -54.81 -19.20 17.71
CA ARG A 262 -55.69 -20.16 17.03
C ARG A 262 -55.55 -21.58 17.60
N ILE A 263 -54.33 -22.04 17.87
CA ILE A 263 -54.07 -23.33 18.51
C ILE A 263 -54.66 -23.32 19.93
N LEU A 264 -54.45 -22.28 20.73
CA LEU A 264 -55.08 -22.13 22.07
C LEU A 264 -56.61 -22.12 22.02
N GLN A 265 -57.21 -21.57 20.97
CA GLN A 265 -58.67 -21.55 20.77
C GLN A 265 -59.21 -22.90 20.27
N GLN A 266 -58.50 -23.58 19.37
CA GLN A 266 -58.84 -24.92 18.86
C GLN A 266 -58.58 -26.04 19.89
N MET A 267 -57.83 -25.76 20.96
CA MET A 267 -57.43 -26.71 22.00
C MET A 267 -58.39 -26.79 23.20
N ARG A 268 -59.53 -26.08 23.18
CA ARG A 268 -60.63 -26.35 24.12
C ARG A 268 -61.40 -27.55 23.59
N SER A 269 -61.28 -28.70 24.25
CA SER A 269 -62.10 -29.89 23.97
C SER A 269 -63.59 -29.52 24.00
N GLU A 270 -64.38 -29.98 23.03
CA GLU A 270 -65.84 -29.77 22.98
C GLU A 270 -66.55 -30.28 24.25
N ASN A 271 -65.94 -31.24 24.96
CA ASN A 271 -66.55 -31.92 26.12
C ASN A 271 -66.03 -31.44 27.49
N ASP A 272 -64.88 -30.76 27.56
CA ASP A 272 -64.42 -30.10 28.80
C ASP A 272 -63.35 -29.03 28.48
N PRO A 273 -63.62 -27.73 28.67
CA PRO A 273 -62.70 -26.65 28.34
C PRO A 273 -61.43 -26.60 29.21
N LYS A 274 -61.26 -27.52 30.17
CA LYS A 274 -60.12 -27.57 31.11
C LYS A 274 -59.06 -28.64 30.78
N LEU A 275 -59.30 -29.53 29.81
CA LEU A 275 -58.40 -30.65 29.49
C LEU A 275 -57.51 -30.35 28.28
N PHE A 276 -56.22 -30.71 28.37
CA PHE A 276 -55.23 -30.49 27.31
C PHE A 276 -54.63 -31.81 26.82
N LYS A 277 -54.60 -32.04 25.51
CA LYS A 277 -53.89 -33.18 24.89
C LYS A 277 -52.37 -32.97 24.93
N MET A 278 -51.59 -34.05 25.00
CA MET A 278 -50.14 -33.97 25.06
C MET A 278 -49.52 -33.36 23.78
N GLU A 279 -50.08 -33.69 22.62
CA GLU A 279 -49.68 -33.16 21.31
C GLU A 279 -49.86 -31.63 21.23
N SER A 280 -50.97 -31.16 21.77
CA SER A 280 -51.34 -29.75 21.91
C SER A 280 -50.35 -28.97 22.78
N LEU A 281 -49.96 -29.54 23.93
CA LEU A 281 -48.94 -28.94 24.80
C LEU A 281 -47.56 -28.93 24.13
N HIS A 282 -47.24 -29.95 23.33
CA HIS A 282 -45.99 -30.02 22.60
C HIS A 282 -45.90 -28.95 21.51
N ALA A 283 -46.97 -28.75 20.73
CA ALA A 283 -47.06 -27.69 19.72
C ALA A 283 -46.90 -26.30 20.34
N LEU A 284 -47.57 -26.06 21.46
CA LEU A 284 -47.46 -24.81 22.22
C LEU A 284 -46.04 -24.58 22.75
N ALA A 285 -45.43 -25.60 23.36
CA ALA A 285 -44.05 -25.52 23.86
C ALA A 285 -43.04 -25.23 22.73
N LYS A 286 -43.20 -25.85 21.56
CA LYS A 286 -42.37 -25.60 20.38
C LYS A 286 -42.44 -24.14 19.92
N MET A 287 -43.61 -23.52 20.01
CA MET A 287 -43.81 -22.13 19.59
C MET A 287 -43.32 -21.10 20.63
N MET A 288 -43.24 -21.50 21.90
CA MET A 288 -42.73 -20.66 22.99
C MET A 288 -41.20 -20.74 23.15
N LEU A 289 -40.50 -21.49 22.29
CA LEU A 289 -39.03 -21.53 22.26
C LEU A 289 -38.49 -20.40 21.37
N CYS A 290 -37.39 -19.75 21.79
CA CYS A 290 -36.75 -18.75 20.94
C CYS A 290 -35.86 -19.39 19.88
N LYS A 291 -35.52 -18.63 18.81
CA LYS A 291 -34.69 -19.10 17.68
C LYS A 291 -33.38 -19.78 18.10
N ARG A 292 -32.78 -19.39 19.24
CA ARG A 292 -31.59 -20.05 19.79
C ARG A 292 -31.87 -21.49 20.21
N TRP A 293 -32.96 -21.72 20.94
CA TRP A 293 -33.39 -23.04 21.38
C TRP A 293 -33.88 -23.91 20.22
N HIS A 294 -34.40 -23.28 19.15
CA HIS A 294 -34.71 -24.01 17.93
C HIS A 294 -33.47 -24.62 17.24
N ARG A 295 -32.27 -24.07 17.45
CA ARG A 295 -31.04 -24.62 16.85
C ARG A 295 -30.46 -25.80 17.65
N GLU A 296 -30.75 -25.87 18.94
CA GLU A 296 -30.15 -26.84 19.89
C GLU A 296 -31.01 -28.12 20.07
N GLY A 297 -31.81 -28.50 19.07
CA GLY A 297 -32.68 -29.68 19.12
C GLY A 297 -34.11 -29.33 19.53
N VAL A 298 -34.92 -28.95 18.53
CA VAL A 298 -36.30 -28.47 18.71
C VAL A 298 -37.16 -29.49 19.46
N HIS A 299 -37.10 -30.76 19.05
CA HIS A 299 -38.05 -31.80 19.45
C HIS A 299 -37.88 -32.24 20.91
N ASP A 300 -36.64 -32.34 21.39
CA ASP A 300 -36.33 -32.77 22.75
C ASP A 300 -36.69 -31.70 23.79
N ASN A 301 -36.46 -30.44 23.44
CA ASN A 301 -36.73 -29.31 24.33
C ASN A 301 -38.23 -29.04 24.48
N SER A 302 -39.00 -29.08 23.40
CA SER A 302 -40.46 -28.93 23.47
C SER A 302 -41.11 -30.09 24.23
N THR A 303 -40.64 -31.33 24.02
CA THR A 303 -41.14 -32.51 24.75
C THR A 303 -40.87 -32.39 26.25
N ARG A 304 -39.66 -31.97 26.63
CA ARG A 304 -39.29 -31.80 28.04
C ARG A 304 -40.12 -30.73 28.74
N ILE A 305 -40.35 -29.59 28.09
CA ILE A 305 -41.16 -28.50 28.64
C ILE A 305 -42.62 -28.94 28.80
N ALA A 306 -43.19 -29.57 27.77
CA ALA A 306 -44.57 -30.03 27.81
C ALA A 306 -44.80 -31.10 28.90
N ARG A 307 -43.85 -32.05 29.07
CA ARG A 307 -43.88 -33.02 30.19
C ARG A 307 -43.77 -32.34 31.55
N GLY A 308 -42.97 -31.28 31.65
CA GLY A 308 -42.87 -30.44 32.86
C GLY A 308 -44.23 -29.85 33.24
N TRP A 309 -44.94 -29.23 32.29
CA TRP A 309 -46.28 -28.70 32.53
C TRP A 309 -47.28 -29.75 32.97
N VAL A 310 -47.24 -30.96 32.40
CA VAL A 310 -48.10 -32.07 32.83
C VAL A 310 -47.82 -32.48 34.26
N ARG A 311 -46.54 -32.55 34.66
CA ARG A 311 -46.17 -32.86 36.04
C ARG A 311 -46.66 -31.79 37.00
N ASP A 312 -46.41 -30.51 36.68
CA ASP A 312 -46.80 -29.38 37.53
C ASP A 312 -48.34 -29.29 37.64
N ALA A 313 -49.06 -29.58 36.55
CA ALA A 313 -50.52 -29.70 36.55
C ALA A 313 -51.01 -30.78 37.51
N ARG A 314 -50.42 -31.99 37.44
CA ARG A 314 -50.77 -33.12 38.31
C ARG A 314 -50.48 -32.82 39.77
N GLU A 315 -49.36 -32.17 40.07
CA GLU A 315 -49.03 -31.74 41.43
C GLU A 315 -50.03 -30.69 41.94
N THR A 316 -50.45 -29.77 41.08
CA THR A 316 -51.45 -28.76 41.43
C THR A 316 -52.82 -29.41 41.68
N VAL A 317 -53.27 -30.34 40.83
CA VAL A 317 -54.50 -31.11 41.07
C VAL A 317 -54.43 -31.85 42.40
N LYS A 318 -53.34 -32.60 42.66
CA LYS A 318 -53.13 -33.30 43.94
C LYS A 318 -53.19 -32.34 45.14
N SER A 319 -52.63 -31.14 45.02
CA SER A 319 -52.65 -30.14 46.08
C SER A 319 -54.06 -29.56 46.32
N GLN A 320 -54.85 -29.37 45.25
CA GLN A 320 -56.23 -28.89 45.34
C GLN A 320 -57.17 -29.96 45.88
N THR A 321 -57.02 -31.22 45.47
CA THR A 321 -57.78 -32.36 46.04
C THR A 321 -57.53 -32.48 47.55
N ARG A 322 -56.27 -32.35 48.00
CA ARG A 322 -55.94 -32.33 49.44
C ARG A 322 -56.50 -31.13 50.20
N ASN A 323 -56.71 -29.99 49.53
CA ASN A 323 -57.36 -28.83 50.15
C ASN A 323 -58.89 -29.01 50.21
N TRP A 324 -59.51 -29.58 49.17
CA TRP A 324 -60.92 -29.95 49.16
C TRP A 324 -61.25 -31.02 50.21
N GLU A 325 -60.38 -32.02 50.38
CA GLU A 325 -60.51 -33.03 51.44
C GLU A 325 -60.44 -32.35 52.82
N ARG A 326 -59.49 -31.41 53.03
CA ARG A 326 -59.41 -30.65 54.28
C ARG A 326 -60.63 -29.76 54.53
N GLU A 327 -61.17 -29.12 53.50
CA GLU A 327 -62.39 -28.30 53.60
C GLU A 327 -63.64 -29.16 53.85
N GLN A 328 -63.76 -30.32 53.21
CA GLN A 328 -64.83 -31.28 53.51
C GLN A 328 -64.74 -31.82 54.94
N TYR A 329 -63.54 -32.16 55.41
CA TYR A 329 -63.31 -32.53 56.81
C TYR A 329 -63.71 -31.38 57.75
N PHE A 330 -63.42 -30.13 57.39
CA PHE A 330 -63.80 -28.97 58.19
C PHE A 330 -65.33 -28.75 58.24
N VAL A 331 -66.03 -28.90 57.10
CA VAL A 331 -67.49 -28.77 57.03
C VAL A 331 -68.20 -29.93 57.76
N THR A 332 -67.74 -31.17 57.61
CA THR A 332 -68.27 -32.32 58.37
C THR A 332 -67.97 -32.26 59.87
N SER A 333 -66.88 -31.59 60.27
CA SER A 333 -66.58 -31.33 61.69
C SER A 333 -67.52 -30.28 62.30
N ILE A 334 -68.00 -29.32 61.50
CA ILE A 334 -68.93 -28.28 61.97
C ILE A 334 -70.38 -28.80 62.01
N THR A 335 -70.80 -29.63 61.07
CA THR A 335 -72.16 -30.22 61.08
C THR A 335 -72.38 -31.31 62.12
N ASN A 336 -71.32 -31.82 62.77
CA ASN A 336 -71.42 -32.77 63.89
C ASN A 336 -71.36 -32.09 65.27
N VAL A 337 -71.31 -30.75 65.32
CA VAL A 337 -71.26 -29.95 66.57
C VAL A 337 -72.51 -29.07 66.75
N VAL A 338 -73.46 -29.11 65.80
CA VAL A 338 -74.82 -28.56 65.93
C VAL A 338 -75.79 -29.74 65.93
#